data_AF-A0A9D9HYE4-F1
#
_entry.id   AF-A0A9D9HYE4-F1
#
_cell.length_a   1.000
_cell.length_b   1.000
_cell.length_c   1.000
_cell.angle_alpha   90.00
_cell.angle_beta   90.00
_cell.angle_gamma   90.00
#
_symmetry.space_group_name_H-M   'P 1'
#
loop_
_entity.id
_entity.type
_entity.pdbx_description
1 polymer ?
#
loop_
_entity_poly.entity_id
_entity_poly.type
_entity_poly.pdbx_seq_one_letter_code
_entity_poly.pdbx_strand_id
1 'polypeptide(L)'
;MKRTMIGGQAVMEGVMMKNLDRYAVAVRKPDKEIVVDIQDYKSYSDRYPILKLPILRGVASFVESLVIGMKTLTYSASFFEEEEEQKSSKVGSFFDKCLKGKTEDILIGLTVCFSIIMAIGLFMILPYFLASLIKNWTDSKFIISLLEGIVRIGLFLLYITLISKMQDIKRTFMYHGAEHKTINCLEHGEDLTVENIRKHSRYHKRCGTSFLFIVMVISVIFFMFIQVDGTVEKLILRLLLVPVIAGVSYEFIRLAGKSDHPLVNWLSKPGIALQGLTTKEPEDEMIEVAIRSVEAVFDWKPYVEALRKGEVEGCPCMKKEKEKSGKAS
;
A
#
# COMPACT_ATOMS: atom_id res chain seq x y z
N MET A 1 13.09 -3.31 18.80
CA MET A 1 13.19 -1.95 18.20
C MET A 1 11.96 -1.15 18.63
N LYS A 2 12.14 0.08 19.11
CA LYS A 2 11.00 0.97 19.40
C LYS A 2 10.52 1.53 18.07
N ARG A 3 9.26 1.24 17.73
CA ARG A 3 8.68 1.45 16.40
C ARG A 3 8.02 2.81 16.32
N THR A 4 8.29 3.59 15.27
CA THR A 4 7.55 4.82 14.98
C THR A 4 6.15 4.46 14.51
N MET A 5 5.15 5.33 14.69
CA MET A 5 3.80 5.12 14.12
C MET A 5 3.69 5.62 12.67
N ILE A 6 4.80 6.06 12.08
CA ILE A 6 4.86 6.54 10.71
C ILE A 6 4.70 5.36 9.76
N GLY A 7 3.83 5.54 8.76
CA GLY A 7 3.75 4.68 7.59
C GLY A 7 3.73 5.54 6.33
N GLY A 8 4.04 4.96 5.19
CA GLY A 8 3.99 5.67 3.93
C GLY A 8 3.40 4.86 2.78
N GLN A 9 3.38 5.51 1.62
CA GLN A 9 3.04 4.92 0.34
C GLN A 9 3.84 5.64 -0.75
N ALA A 10 4.44 4.88 -1.67
CA ALA A 10 5.01 5.45 -2.88
C ALA A 10 3.90 5.92 -3.84
N VAL A 11 4.12 7.06 -4.47
CA VAL A 11 3.27 7.62 -5.53
C VAL A 11 4.13 7.95 -6.74
N MET A 12 3.53 8.44 -7.82
CA MET A 12 4.28 8.83 -9.03
C MET A 12 5.25 9.97 -8.66
N GLU A 13 6.54 9.76 -8.89
CA GLU A 13 7.59 10.73 -8.53
C GLU A 13 7.60 11.19 -7.07
N GLY A 14 7.07 10.39 -6.14
CA GLY A 14 6.83 10.89 -4.80
C GLY A 14 6.64 9.85 -3.71
N VAL A 15 6.56 10.36 -2.49
CA VAL A 15 6.29 9.59 -1.28
C VAL A 15 5.25 10.29 -0.43
N MET A 16 4.20 9.57 -0.06
CA MET A 16 3.28 9.96 0.98
C MET A 16 3.76 9.39 2.32
N MET A 17 3.82 10.23 3.35
CA MET A 17 4.08 9.83 4.73
C MET A 17 2.88 10.23 5.59
N LYS A 18 2.44 9.33 6.47
CA LYS A 18 1.33 9.54 7.39
C LYS A 18 1.82 9.38 8.81
N ASN A 19 1.46 10.35 9.64
CA ASN A 19 1.65 10.31 11.08
C ASN A 19 0.38 10.78 11.80
N LEU A 20 -0.21 9.90 12.61
CA LEU A 20 -1.44 10.19 13.37
C LEU A 20 -2.57 10.77 12.50
N ASP A 21 -2.89 12.05 12.72
CA ASP A 21 -3.96 12.84 12.11
C ASP A 21 -3.48 13.71 10.96
N ARG A 22 -2.29 13.45 10.42
CA ARG A 22 -1.80 14.15 9.23
C ARG A 22 -1.13 13.18 8.28
N TYR A 23 -1.23 13.48 7.00
CA TYR A 23 -0.35 12.92 5.99
C TYR A 23 0.18 14.04 5.11
N ALA A 24 1.35 13.81 4.53
CA ALA A 24 1.94 14.69 3.55
C ALA A 24 2.35 13.88 2.33
N VAL A 25 2.19 14.47 1.15
CA VAL A 25 2.66 13.90 -0.11
C VAL A 25 3.72 14.83 -0.66
N ALA A 26 4.95 14.33 -0.74
CA ALA A 26 6.03 15.03 -1.43
C ALA A 26 6.17 14.44 -2.84
N VAL A 27 6.16 15.29 -3.87
CA VAL A 27 6.28 14.91 -5.28
C VAL A 27 7.38 15.75 -5.92
N ARG A 28 8.30 15.11 -6.64
CA ARG A 28 9.30 15.80 -7.46
C ARG A 28 8.70 16.07 -8.84
N LYS A 29 8.50 17.34 -9.16
CA LYS A 29 8.00 17.78 -10.47
C LYS A 29 9.07 17.61 -11.55
N PRO A 30 8.68 17.68 -12.85
CA PRO A 30 9.62 17.65 -13.97
C PRO A 30 10.69 18.77 -13.93
N ASP A 31 10.36 19.94 -13.37
CA ASP A 31 11.27 21.07 -13.14
C ASP A 31 12.27 20.84 -11.98
N LYS A 32 12.22 19.65 -11.36
CA LYS A 32 13.01 19.22 -10.20
C LYS A 32 12.64 19.89 -8.87
N GLU A 33 11.59 20.72 -8.83
CA GLU A 33 11.05 21.22 -7.58
C GLU A 33 10.36 20.09 -6.80
N ILE A 34 10.56 20.05 -5.47
CA ILE A 34 9.79 19.16 -4.60
C ILE A 34 8.62 19.96 -4.02
N VAL A 35 7.41 19.61 -4.42
CA VAL A 35 6.19 20.13 -3.79
C VAL A 35 5.71 19.21 -2.69
N VAL A 36 5.20 19.79 -1.61
CA VAL A 36 4.67 19.05 -0.47
C VAL A 36 3.25 19.52 -0.19
N ASP A 37 2.29 18.61 -0.29
CA ASP A 37 0.91 18.84 0.13
C ASP A 37 0.68 18.20 1.49
N ILE A 38 0.17 18.98 2.45
CA ILE A 38 -0.09 18.54 3.82
C ILE A 38 -1.59 18.53 4.04
N GLN A 39 -2.10 17.38 4.47
CA GLN A 39 -3.52 17.16 4.66
C GLN A 39 -3.80 16.68 6.09
N ASP A 40 -4.82 17.27 6.70
CA ASP A 40 -5.36 16.74 7.95
C ASP A 40 -6.20 15.49 7.69
N TYR A 41 -6.06 14.52 8.59
CA TYR A 41 -6.70 13.22 8.53
C TYR A 41 -7.42 12.92 9.84
N LYS A 42 -8.69 12.53 9.73
CA LYS A 42 -9.46 12.01 10.87
C LYS A 42 -9.86 10.58 10.56
N SER A 43 -9.46 9.64 11.40
CA SER A 43 -9.85 8.25 11.21
C SER A 43 -11.36 8.09 11.45
N TYR A 44 -12.00 7.26 10.62
CA TYR A 44 -13.35 6.76 10.88
C TYR A 44 -13.45 6.05 12.22
N SER A 45 -12.37 5.42 12.69
CA SER A 45 -12.31 4.78 14.01
C SER A 45 -12.41 5.80 15.16
N ASP A 46 -12.00 7.06 14.94
CA ASP A 46 -12.17 8.13 15.92
C ASP A 46 -13.62 8.64 15.96
N ARG A 47 -14.32 8.58 14.82
CA ARG A 47 -15.72 8.98 14.70
C ARG A 47 -16.68 7.89 15.20
N TYR A 48 -16.36 6.61 14.95
CA TYR A 48 -17.23 5.47 15.27
C TYR A 48 -16.47 4.44 16.13
N PRO A 49 -16.71 4.39 17.45
CA PRO A 49 -16.01 3.47 18.35
C PRO A 49 -16.15 1.99 18.00
N ILE A 50 -17.25 1.59 17.37
CA ILE A 50 -17.46 0.20 16.91
C ILE A 50 -16.40 -0.26 15.91
N LEU A 51 -15.82 0.66 15.13
CA LEU A 51 -14.75 0.38 14.19
C LEU A 51 -13.40 0.14 14.89
N LYS A 52 -13.30 0.24 16.22
CA LYS A 52 -12.10 -0.14 16.97
C LYS A 52 -12.04 -1.63 17.30
N LEU A 53 -13.16 -2.35 17.15
CA LEU A 53 -13.23 -3.78 17.40
C LEU A 53 -12.30 -4.55 16.43
N PRO A 54 -11.76 -5.71 16.84
CA PRO A 54 -11.00 -6.58 15.95
C PRO A 54 -11.77 -6.86 14.65
N ILE A 55 -11.04 -7.06 13.54
CA ILE A 55 -11.59 -7.26 12.19
C ILE A 55 -12.23 -5.99 11.62
N LEU A 56 -13.20 -5.37 12.31
CA LEU A 56 -13.85 -4.12 11.87
C LEU A 56 -12.84 -2.97 11.74
N ARG A 57 -11.87 -2.87 12.65
CA ARG A 57 -10.76 -1.92 12.52
C ARG A 57 -9.90 -2.15 11.30
N GLY A 58 -9.72 -3.41 10.92
CA GLY A 58 -8.95 -3.78 9.75
C GLY A 58 -9.66 -3.39 8.47
N VAL A 59 -10.98 -3.60 8.42
CA VAL A 59 -11.84 -3.11 7.32
C VAL A 59 -11.79 -1.59 7.23
N ALA A 60 -11.96 -0.88 8.36
CA ALA A 60 -11.90 0.57 8.39
C ALA A 60 -10.53 1.08 7.92
N SER A 61 -9.43 0.54 8.46
CA SER A 61 -8.07 0.91 8.07
C SER A 61 -7.79 0.58 6.60
N PHE A 62 -8.31 -0.52 6.06
CA PHE A 62 -8.15 -0.88 4.65
C PHE A 62 -8.85 0.13 3.73
N VAL A 63 -10.11 0.47 4.04
CA VAL A 63 -10.87 1.47 3.28
C VAL A 63 -10.21 2.85 3.36
N GLU A 64 -9.77 3.26 4.55
CA GLU A 64 -9.05 4.53 4.74
C GLU A 64 -7.78 4.60 3.89
N SER A 65 -6.95 3.54 3.94
CA SER A 65 -5.72 3.46 3.14
C SER A 65 -6.02 3.45 1.65
N LEU A 66 -7.09 2.79 1.19
CA LEU A 66 -7.49 2.80 -0.22
C LEU A 66 -7.92 4.20 -0.67
N VAL A 67 -8.74 4.90 0.12
CA VAL A 67 -9.21 6.26 -0.19
C VAL A 67 -8.05 7.25 -0.23
N ILE A 68 -7.17 7.23 0.79
CA ILE A 68 -5.97 8.07 0.79
C ILE A 68 -5.09 7.71 -0.39
N GLY A 69 -4.80 6.42 -0.59
CA GLY A 69 -3.92 5.95 -1.64
C GLY A 69 -4.37 6.43 -3.02
N MET A 70 -5.67 6.32 -3.34
CA MET A 70 -6.26 6.84 -4.57
C MET A 70 -6.09 8.36 -4.68
N LYS A 71 -6.44 9.13 -3.63
CA LYS A 71 -6.27 10.60 -3.64
C LYS A 71 -4.83 11.01 -3.91
N THR A 72 -3.88 10.35 -3.26
CA THR A 72 -2.46 10.69 -3.36
C THR A 72 -1.85 10.29 -4.70
N LEU A 73 -2.32 9.18 -5.30
CA LEU A 73 -1.94 8.78 -6.65
C LEU A 73 -2.47 9.76 -7.69
N THR A 74 -3.74 10.13 -7.61
CA THR A 74 -4.34 11.15 -8.48
C THR A 74 -3.63 12.50 -8.33
N TYR A 75 -3.35 12.93 -7.10
CA TYR A 75 -2.59 14.16 -6.86
C TYR A 75 -1.18 14.11 -7.46
N SER A 76 -0.47 12.98 -7.36
CA SER A 76 0.85 12.86 -7.96
C SER A 76 0.80 12.87 -9.49
N ALA A 77 -0.21 12.23 -10.08
CA ALA A 77 -0.36 12.11 -11.53
C ALA A 77 -0.70 13.45 -12.19
N SER A 78 -1.46 14.33 -11.52
CA SER A 78 -1.87 15.62 -12.11
C SER A 78 -0.69 16.52 -12.48
N PHE A 79 0.45 16.42 -11.78
CA PHE A 79 1.66 17.18 -12.13
C PHE A 79 2.33 16.75 -13.45
N PHE A 80 1.99 15.56 -13.96
CA PHE A 80 2.56 15.01 -15.20
C PHE A 80 1.56 15.11 -16.36
N GLU A 81 0.26 15.10 -16.08
CA GLU A 81 -0.80 15.35 -17.07
C GLU A 81 -0.80 16.82 -17.54
N GLU A 82 -0.67 17.79 -16.62
CA GLU A 82 -0.65 19.24 -16.95
C GLU A 82 0.51 19.62 -17.91
N GLU A 83 1.63 18.90 -17.87
CA GLU A 83 2.77 19.13 -18.76
C GLU A 83 2.57 18.54 -20.16
N GLU A 84 1.89 17.39 -20.28
CA GLU A 84 1.53 16.79 -21.57
C GLU A 84 0.47 17.62 -22.30
N GLU A 85 -0.49 18.22 -21.59
CA GLU A 85 -1.43 19.18 -22.14
C GLU A 85 -0.74 20.47 -22.64
N GLN A 86 0.24 20.98 -21.89
CA GLN A 86 1.03 22.14 -22.35
C GLN A 86 1.87 21.82 -23.59
N LYS A 87 2.43 20.61 -23.72
CA LYS A 87 3.21 20.18 -24.90
C LYS A 87 2.32 19.85 -26.12
N SER A 88 1.14 19.26 -25.91
CA SER A 88 0.18 18.92 -26.97
C SER A 88 -0.63 20.12 -27.48
N SER A 89 -0.71 21.21 -26.71
CA SER A 89 -1.41 22.46 -27.08
C SER A 89 -0.89 23.13 -28.36
N LYS A 90 0.31 22.78 -28.84
CA LYS A 90 0.88 23.31 -30.09
C LYS A 90 0.40 22.60 -31.37
N VAL A 91 -0.26 21.43 -31.30
CA VAL A 91 -0.59 20.64 -32.51
C VAL A 91 -2.11 20.43 -32.73
N GLY A 92 -2.97 20.59 -31.70
CA GLY A 92 -4.39 20.20 -31.75
C GLY A 92 -5.46 21.29 -31.78
N SER A 93 -5.12 22.56 -32.06
CA SER A 93 -5.94 23.73 -31.66
C SER A 93 -7.37 23.87 -32.21
N PHE A 94 -7.86 23.01 -33.11
CA PHE A 94 -9.19 23.18 -33.72
C PHE A 94 -10.27 22.20 -33.23
N PHE A 95 -9.91 20.98 -32.79
CA PHE A 95 -10.89 19.97 -32.33
C PHE A 95 -11.17 20.05 -30.82
N ASP A 96 -10.21 20.60 -30.08
CA ASP A 96 -10.13 20.58 -28.63
C ASP A 96 -11.14 21.51 -27.93
N LYS A 97 -11.52 22.64 -28.54
CA LYS A 97 -12.26 23.69 -27.81
C LYS A 97 -13.75 23.43 -27.58
N CYS A 98 -14.37 22.47 -28.28
CA CYS A 98 -15.82 22.21 -28.17
C CYS A 98 -16.19 20.97 -27.33
N LEU A 99 -15.23 20.14 -26.94
CA LEU A 99 -15.46 18.83 -26.29
C LEU A 99 -14.83 18.70 -24.88
N LYS A 100 -14.22 19.77 -24.38
CA LYS A 100 -13.18 19.80 -23.32
C LYS A 100 -13.62 19.66 -21.85
N GLY A 101 -14.63 18.85 -21.57
CA GLY A 101 -14.92 18.52 -20.16
C GLY A 101 -15.70 17.24 -20.01
N LYS A 102 -16.81 17.11 -20.76
CA LYS A 102 -17.62 15.89 -20.72
C LYS A 102 -16.90 14.69 -21.34
N THR A 103 -16.03 14.89 -22.32
CA THR A 103 -15.41 13.79 -23.08
C THR A 103 -14.23 13.18 -22.34
N GLU A 104 -13.44 14.00 -21.63
CA GLU A 104 -12.33 13.54 -20.78
C GLU A 104 -12.84 12.76 -19.56
N ASP A 105 -13.87 13.28 -18.87
CA ASP A 105 -14.52 12.57 -17.77
C ASP A 105 -15.09 11.20 -18.22
N ILE A 106 -15.68 11.15 -19.43
CA ILE A 106 -16.19 9.90 -20.01
C ILE A 106 -15.03 8.93 -20.33
N LEU A 107 -13.92 9.42 -20.88
CA LEU A 107 -12.74 8.60 -21.20
C LEU A 107 -12.09 8.03 -19.94
N ILE A 108 -11.94 8.84 -18.89
CA ILE A 108 -11.44 8.39 -17.58
C ILE A 108 -12.39 7.34 -17.01
N GLY A 109 -13.70 7.61 -17.01
CA GLY A 109 -14.72 6.67 -16.54
C GLY A 109 -14.69 5.33 -17.27
N LEU A 110 -14.52 5.35 -18.60
CA LEU A 110 -14.42 4.16 -19.43
C LEU A 110 -13.13 3.37 -19.12
N THR A 111 -12.01 4.06 -18.96
CA THR A 111 -10.70 3.45 -18.64
C THR A 111 -10.72 2.78 -17.27
N VAL A 112 -11.31 3.44 -16.27
CA VAL A 112 -11.50 2.88 -14.92
C VAL A 112 -12.41 1.66 -14.97
N CYS A 113 -13.54 1.75 -15.68
CA CYS A 113 -14.47 0.63 -15.85
C CYS A 113 -13.78 -0.59 -16.50
N PHE A 114 -13.05 -0.35 -17.59
CA PHE A 114 -12.30 -1.39 -18.28
C PHE A 114 -11.24 -2.03 -17.38
N SER A 115 -10.52 -1.22 -16.59
CA SER A 115 -9.51 -1.68 -15.63
C SER A 115 -10.11 -2.56 -14.53
N ILE A 116 -11.30 -2.21 -14.02
CA ILE A 116 -12.03 -3.04 -13.04
C ILE A 116 -12.46 -4.37 -13.65
N ILE A 117 -13.02 -4.37 -14.87
CA ILE A 117 -13.42 -5.58 -15.58
C ILE A 117 -12.21 -6.49 -15.80
N MET A 118 -11.09 -5.92 -16.25
CA MET A 118 -9.84 -6.66 -16.46
C MET A 118 -9.30 -7.24 -15.15
N ALA A 119 -9.35 -6.49 -14.04
CA ALA A 119 -8.92 -6.97 -12.74
C ALA A 119 -9.78 -8.14 -12.23
N ILE A 120 -11.11 -8.06 -12.38
CA ILE A 120 -12.03 -9.17 -12.05
C ILE A 120 -11.71 -10.39 -12.93
N GLY A 121 -11.53 -10.17 -14.24
CA GLY A 121 -11.16 -11.22 -15.18
C GLY A 121 -9.85 -11.92 -14.80
N LEU A 122 -8.79 -11.15 -14.56
CA LEU A 122 -7.43 -11.66 -14.32
C LEU A 122 -7.25 -12.28 -12.93
N PHE A 123 -7.83 -11.68 -11.88
CA PHE A 123 -7.56 -12.08 -10.50
C PHE A 123 -8.69 -12.89 -9.84
N MET A 124 -9.91 -12.89 -10.39
CA MET A 124 -11.03 -13.68 -9.86
C MET A 124 -11.42 -14.83 -10.80
N ILE A 125 -11.64 -14.54 -12.08
CA ILE A 125 -12.19 -15.52 -13.03
C ILE A 125 -11.09 -16.44 -13.58
N LEU A 126 -9.96 -15.89 -14.03
CA LEU A 126 -8.88 -16.65 -14.65
C LEU A 126 -8.28 -17.73 -13.72
N PRO A 127 -7.99 -17.49 -12.42
CA PRO A 127 -7.47 -18.53 -11.54
C PRO A 127 -8.45 -19.70 -11.40
N TYR A 128 -9.75 -19.40 -11.33
CA TYR A 128 -10.81 -20.42 -11.27
C TYR A 128 -10.88 -21.24 -12.56
N PHE A 129 -10.83 -20.58 -13.72
CA PHE A 129 -10.83 -21.26 -15.02
C PHE A 129 -9.62 -22.19 -15.16
N LEU A 130 -8.41 -21.70 -14.85
CA LEU A 130 -7.19 -22.49 -14.89
C LEU A 130 -7.23 -23.68 -13.92
N ALA A 131 -7.73 -23.49 -12.70
CA ALA A 131 -7.91 -24.59 -11.75
C ALA A 131 -8.94 -25.62 -12.23
N SER A 132 -9.97 -25.19 -12.97
CA SER A 132 -10.98 -26.09 -13.54
C SER A 132 -10.40 -27.02 -14.60
N LEU A 133 -9.33 -26.64 -15.30
CA LEU A 133 -8.65 -27.54 -16.25
C LEU A 133 -7.97 -28.71 -15.54
N ILE A 134 -7.62 -28.54 -14.26
CA ILE A 134 -6.95 -29.55 -13.43
C ILE A 134 -7.97 -30.49 -12.75
N LYS A 135 -9.26 -30.15 -12.75
CA LYS A 135 -10.33 -30.99 -12.17
C LYS A 135 -10.39 -32.40 -12.78
N ASN A 136 -9.94 -32.57 -14.02
CA ASN A 136 -9.94 -33.87 -14.68
C ASN A 136 -9.03 -34.90 -14.00
N TRP A 137 -8.19 -34.50 -13.04
CA TRP A 137 -7.24 -35.37 -12.34
C TRP A 137 -7.62 -35.65 -10.88
N THR A 138 -8.59 -34.96 -10.28
CA THR A 138 -9.02 -35.19 -8.89
C THR A 138 -10.42 -34.66 -8.60
N ASP A 139 -11.24 -35.45 -7.91
CA ASP A 139 -12.59 -35.07 -7.46
C ASP A 139 -12.59 -34.39 -6.07
N SER A 140 -11.44 -34.34 -5.39
CA SER A 140 -11.35 -33.73 -4.07
C SER A 140 -11.48 -32.21 -4.15
N LYS A 141 -12.63 -31.69 -3.73
CA LYS A 141 -12.90 -30.23 -3.69
C LYS A 141 -11.85 -29.45 -2.90
N PHE A 142 -11.29 -30.06 -1.84
CA PHE A 142 -10.20 -29.46 -1.05
C PHE A 142 -8.92 -29.27 -1.87
N ILE A 143 -8.49 -30.29 -2.63
CA ILE A 143 -7.30 -30.22 -3.48
C ILE A 143 -7.51 -29.20 -4.61
N ILE A 144 -8.70 -29.17 -5.21
CA ILE A 144 -9.05 -28.20 -6.25
C ILE A 144 -8.96 -26.76 -5.70
N SER A 145 -9.52 -26.48 -4.51
CA SER A 145 -9.43 -25.15 -3.90
C SER A 145 -7.99 -24.75 -3.56
N LEU A 146 -7.18 -25.68 -3.07
CA LEU A 146 -5.76 -25.43 -2.80
C LEU A 146 -4.99 -25.12 -4.09
N LEU A 147 -5.21 -25.89 -5.17
CA LEU A 147 -4.61 -25.65 -6.48
C LEU A 147 -5.03 -24.30 -7.05
N GLU A 148 -6.32 -23.93 -6.93
CA GLU A 148 -6.78 -22.60 -7.32
C GLU A 148 -6.03 -21.49 -6.57
N GLY A 149 -5.81 -21.68 -5.27
CA GLY A 149 -5.03 -20.76 -4.45
C GLY A 149 -3.57 -20.63 -4.93
N ILE A 150 -2.92 -21.76 -5.25
CA ILE A 150 -1.56 -21.78 -5.78
C ILE A 150 -1.49 -21.08 -7.14
N VAL A 151 -2.41 -21.39 -8.05
CA VAL A 151 -2.50 -20.74 -9.37
C VAL A 151 -2.70 -19.23 -9.20
N ARG A 152 -3.57 -18.80 -8.28
CA ARG A 152 -3.80 -17.38 -7.99
C ARG A 152 -2.54 -16.68 -7.49
N ILE A 153 -1.80 -17.29 -6.55
CA ILE A 153 -0.52 -16.75 -6.06
C ILE A 153 0.50 -16.68 -7.20
N GLY A 154 0.60 -17.73 -8.02
CA GLY A 154 1.49 -17.76 -9.19
C GLY A 154 1.17 -16.65 -10.20
N LEU A 155 -0.11 -16.47 -10.56
CA LEU A 155 -0.56 -15.41 -11.44
C LEU A 155 -0.26 -14.02 -10.89
N PHE A 156 -0.46 -13.80 -9.59
CA PHE A 156 -0.14 -12.53 -8.96
C PHE A 156 1.35 -12.22 -8.97
N LEU A 157 2.20 -13.19 -8.64
CA LEU A 157 3.65 -13.03 -8.69
C LEU A 157 4.14 -12.78 -10.13
N LEU A 158 3.57 -13.50 -11.11
CA LEU A 158 3.84 -13.29 -12.52
C LEU A 158 3.45 -11.86 -12.94
N TYR A 159 2.24 -11.42 -12.59
CA TYR A 159 1.75 -10.08 -12.89
C TYR A 159 2.68 -8.99 -12.34
N ILE A 160 3.00 -9.04 -11.04
CA ILE A 160 3.92 -8.08 -10.40
C ILE A 160 5.28 -8.08 -11.10
N THR A 161 5.79 -9.27 -11.46
CA THR A 161 7.07 -9.39 -12.16
C THR A 161 7.02 -8.75 -13.54
N LEU A 162 5.92 -8.90 -14.29
CA LEU A 162 5.76 -8.30 -15.61
C LEU A 162 5.69 -6.77 -15.53
N ILE A 163 4.82 -6.22 -14.67
CA ILE A 163 4.69 -4.76 -14.54
C ILE A 163 5.96 -4.12 -13.96
N SER A 164 6.72 -4.83 -13.12
CA SER A 164 7.97 -4.33 -12.55
C SER A 164 9.06 -4.02 -13.59
N LYS A 165 8.88 -4.51 -14.83
CA LYS A 165 9.77 -4.22 -15.97
C LYS A 165 9.44 -2.90 -16.66
N MET A 166 8.28 -2.31 -16.40
CA MET A 166 7.91 -0.98 -16.90
C MET A 166 8.70 0.08 -16.13
N GLN A 167 9.22 1.10 -16.83
CA GLN A 167 10.09 2.11 -16.22
C GLN A 167 9.37 2.90 -15.11
N ASP A 168 8.12 3.30 -15.34
CA ASP A 168 7.34 4.10 -14.38
C ASP A 168 7.06 3.31 -13.09
N ILE A 169 6.74 2.02 -13.22
CA ILE A 169 6.53 1.13 -12.07
C ILE A 169 7.84 0.86 -11.34
N LYS A 170 8.94 0.64 -12.08
CA LYS A 170 10.27 0.47 -11.48
C LYS A 170 10.65 1.72 -10.68
N ARG A 171 10.39 2.91 -11.21
CA ARG A 171 10.66 4.19 -10.55
C ARG A 171 9.78 4.36 -9.31
N THR A 172 8.50 4.03 -9.38
CA THR A 172 7.61 3.96 -8.21
C THR A 172 8.14 2.99 -7.14
N PHE A 173 8.68 1.83 -7.53
CA PHE A 173 9.31 0.89 -6.59
C PHE A 173 10.61 1.41 -5.99
N MET A 174 11.32 2.32 -6.65
CA MET A 174 12.47 3.03 -6.06
C MET A 174 12.01 4.01 -4.98
N TYR A 175 10.97 4.82 -5.24
CA TYR A 175 10.35 5.66 -4.20
C TYR A 175 9.80 4.86 -3.02
N HIS A 176 9.28 3.66 -3.27
CA HIS A 176 8.89 2.72 -2.21
C HIS A 176 10.10 2.26 -1.39
N GLY A 177 11.24 2.01 -2.05
CA GLY A 177 12.51 1.77 -1.37
C GLY A 177 12.95 2.96 -0.50
N ALA A 178 12.80 4.19 -1.00
CA ALA A 178 13.10 5.41 -0.24
C ALA A 178 12.22 5.55 1.01
N GLU A 179 10.92 5.27 0.89
CA GLU A 179 9.97 5.26 2.00
C GLU A 179 10.39 4.29 3.10
N HIS A 180 10.62 3.02 2.74
CA HIS A 180 11.07 1.99 3.69
C HIS A 180 12.41 2.33 4.35
N LYS A 181 13.40 2.79 3.57
CA LYS A 181 14.71 3.14 4.11
C LYS A 181 14.63 4.31 5.09
N THR A 182 13.81 5.31 4.78
CA THR A 182 13.61 6.49 5.63
C THR A 182 12.95 6.10 6.96
N ILE A 183 11.90 5.27 6.93
CA ILE A 183 11.26 4.77 8.15
C ILE A 183 12.24 3.92 8.96
N ASN A 184 12.96 3.00 8.32
CA ASN A 184 13.98 2.19 8.99
C ASN A 184 15.04 3.07 9.66
N CYS A 185 15.50 4.15 9.00
CA CYS A 185 16.46 5.08 9.58
C CYS A 185 15.97 5.70 10.90
N LEU A 186 14.72 6.17 10.92
CA LEU A 186 14.09 6.69 12.14
C LEU A 186 13.98 5.64 13.24
N GLU A 187 13.59 4.42 12.89
CA GLU A 187 13.44 3.33 13.88
C GLU A 187 14.78 2.87 14.48
N HIS A 188 15.90 3.16 13.83
CA HIS A 188 17.24 2.93 14.37
C HIS A 188 17.81 4.14 15.13
N GLY A 189 17.13 5.29 15.13
CA GLY A 189 17.59 6.50 15.82
C GLY A 189 18.75 7.19 15.13
N GLU A 190 18.83 7.07 13.80
CA GLU A 190 19.78 7.82 12.98
C GLU A 190 19.12 9.10 12.47
N ASP A 191 19.94 10.12 12.22
CA ASP A 191 19.46 11.40 11.70
C ASP A 191 19.05 11.22 10.24
N LEU A 192 17.95 11.86 9.82
CA LEU A 192 17.45 11.80 8.45
C LEU A 192 18.35 12.58 7.49
N THR A 193 19.46 11.96 7.10
CA THR A 193 20.33 12.40 6.01
C THR A 193 20.36 11.34 4.92
N VAL A 194 20.69 11.75 3.69
CA VAL A 194 20.77 10.84 2.55
C VAL A 194 21.77 9.71 2.83
N GLU A 195 22.91 10.02 3.44
CA GLU A 195 23.98 9.06 3.75
C GLU A 195 23.54 8.01 4.76
N ASN A 196 22.78 8.40 5.78
CA ASN A 196 22.29 7.47 6.80
C ASN A 196 21.18 6.59 6.22
N ILE A 197 20.19 7.19 5.56
CA ILE A 197 19.06 6.48 4.96
C ILE A 197 19.54 5.42 3.97
N ARG A 198 20.56 5.72 3.15
CA ARG A 198 21.12 4.79 2.16
C ARG A 198 21.56 3.45 2.77
N LYS A 199 22.06 3.46 4.02
CA LYS A 199 22.58 2.27 4.72
C LYS A 199 21.47 1.32 5.19
N HIS A 200 20.26 1.82 5.38
CA HIS A 200 19.16 1.02 5.91
C HIS A 200 18.54 0.10 4.86
N SER A 201 17.80 -0.91 5.34
CA SER A 201 17.14 -1.87 4.46
C SER A 201 15.97 -1.22 3.72
N ARG A 202 15.76 -1.63 2.46
CA ARG A 202 14.51 -1.37 1.73
C ARG A 202 13.37 -2.33 2.11
N TYR A 203 13.58 -3.19 3.11
CA TYR A 203 12.57 -4.12 3.59
C TYR A 203 12.00 -3.69 4.93
N HIS A 204 10.69 -3.77 5.09
CA HIS A 204 9.99 -3.31 6.28
C HIS A 204 8.80 -4.22 6.66
N LYS A 205 8.69 -4.62 7.93
CA LYS A 205 7.68 -5.61 8.38
C LYS A 205 6.22 -5.15 8.23
N ARG A 206 5.98 -3.83 8.22
CA ARG A 206 4.64 -3.22 8.14
C ARG A 206 4.21 -2.79 6.73
N CYS A 207 4.91 -3.23 5.69
CA CYS A 207 4.61 -2.82 4.32
C CYS A 207 3.24 -3.34 3.85
N GLY A 208 2.50 -2.49 3.12
CA GLY A 208 1.23 -2.85 2.48
C GLY A 208 1.34 -3.97 1.44
N THR A 209 2.49 -4.16 0.78
CA THR A 209 2.67 -5.28 -0.16
C THR A 209 2.72 -6.62 0.55
N SER A 210 3.29 -6.66 1.77
CA SER A 210 3.20 -7.83 2.64
C SER A 210 1.76 -8.08 3.09
N PHE A 211 0.97 -7.02 3.35
CA PHE A 211 -0.45 -7.13 3.65
C PHE A 211 -1.23 -7.76 2.49
N LEU A 212 -1.01 -7.32 1.23
CA LEU A 212 -1.66 -7.92 0.06
C LEU A 212 -1.36 -9.42 -0.06
N PHE A 213 -0.10 -9.82 0.15
CA PHE A 213 0.26 -11.23 0.15
C PHE A 213 -0.44 -12.03 1.27
N ILE A 214 -0.50 -11.46 2.48
CA ILE A 214 -1.21 -12.06 3.62
C ILE A 214 -2.70 -12.21 3.31
N VAL A 215 -3.34 -11.20 2.69
CA VAL A 215 -4.73 -11.26 2.21
C VAL A 215 -4.92 -12.41 1.24
N MET A 216 -3.99 -12.60 0.29
CA MET A 216 -4.06 -13.72 -0.65
C MET A 216 -3.98 -15.07 0.06
N VAL A 217 -2.99 -15.27 0.94
CA VAL A 217 -2.82 -16.54 1.66
C VAL A 217 -4.04 -16.84 2.55
N ILE A 218 -4.52 -15.85 3.30
CA ILE A 218 -5.72 -16.02 4.13
C ILE A 218 -6.94 -16.30 3.25
N SER A 219 -7.06 -15.67 2.08
CA SER A 219 -8.14 -15.99 1.14
C SER A 219 -8.12 -17.45 0.70
N VAL A 220 -6.94 -18.02 0.42
CA VAL A 220 -6.80 -19.44 0.06
C VAL A 220 -7.30 -20.33 1.20
N ILE A 221 -6.90 -20.04 2.44
CA ILE A 221 -7.35 -20.79 3.62
C ILE A 221 -8.88 -20.73 3.75
N PHE A 222 -9.50 -19.55 3.64
CA PHE A 222 -10.96 -19.41 3.73
C PHE A 222 -11.68 -20.21 2.64
N PHE A 223 -11.23 -20.12 1.38
CA PHE A 223 -11.86 -20.81 0.25
C PHE A 223 -11.55 -22.32 0.19
N MET A 224 -10.57 -22.80 0.95
CA MET A 224 -10.36 -24.23 1.16
C MET A 224 -11.47 -24.84 2.03
N PHE A 225 -11.95 -24.13 3.05
CA PHE A 225 -12.97 -24.63 3.97
C PHE A 225 -14.41 -24.24 3.58
N ILE A 226 -14.60 -23.09 2.94
CA ILE A 226 -15.92 -22.62 2.51
C ILE A 226 -16.07 -22.87 1.01
N GLN A 227 -16.78 -23.95 0.67
CA GLN A 227 -16.96 -24.42 -0.70
C GLN A 227 -18.43 -24.35 -1.10
N VAL A 228 -18.69 -23.79 -2.28
CA VAL A 228 -20.02 -23.77 -2.92
C VAL A 228 -19.88 -24.34 -4.33
N ASP A 229 -20.96 -24.88 -4.89
CA ASP A 229 -20.88 -25.62 -6.16
C ASP A 229 -21.09 -24.69 -7.37
N GLY A 230 -21.97 -23.69 -7.28
CA GLY A 230 -22.25 -22.75 -8.36
C GLY A 230 -21.14 -21.72 -8.61
N THR A 231 -20.83 -21.43 -9.88
CA THR A 231 -19.84 -20.40 -10.25
C THR A 231 -20.25 -19.00 -9.80
N VAL A 232 -21.53 -18.65 -9.93
CA VAL A 232 -22.07 -17.35 -9.47
C VAL A 232 -22.06 -17.26 -7.96
N GLU A 233 -22.46 -18.33 -7.27
CA GLU A 233 -22.41 -18.42 -5.80
C GLU A 233 -20.98 -18.23 -5.28
N LYS A 234 -19.98 -18.84 -5.94
CA LYS A 234 -18.55 -18.63 -5.62
C LYS A 234 -18.17 -17.16 -5.74
N LEU A 235 -18.59 -16.49 -6.80
CA LEU A 235 -18.28 -15.08 -7.03
C LEU A 235 -18.90 -14.20 -5.93
N ILE A 236 -20.18 -14.40 -5.63
CA ILE A 236 -20.89 -13.67 -4.56
C ILE A 236 -20.20 -13.90 -3.21
N LEU A 237 -19.89 -15.16 -2.88
CA LEU A 237 -19.21 -15.51 -1.64
C LEU A 237 -17.82 -14.85 -1.55
N ARG A 238 -17.06 -14.83 -2.65
CA ARG A 238 -15.76 -14.15 -2.69
C ARG A 238 -15.88 -12.69 -2.36
N LEU A 239 -16.81 -11.99 -3.01
CA LEU A 239 -17.05 -10.56 -2.79
C LEU A 239 -17.49 -10.28 -1.35
N LEU A 240 -18.38 -11.12 -0.79
CA LEU A 240 -18.88 -10.97 0.58
C LEU A 240 -17.77 -11.22 1.61
N LEU A 241 -16.84 -12.14 1.36
CA LEU A 241 -15.74 -12.44 2.27
C LEU A 241 -14.57 -11.46 2.19
N VAL A 242 -14.51 -10.54 1.21
CA VAL A 242 -13.42 -9.55 1.11
C VAL A 242 -13.22 -8.74 2.40
N PRO A 243 -14.26 -8.15 3.03
CA PRO A 243 -14.09 -7.41 4.28
C PRO A 243 -13.59 -8.30 5.42
N VAL A 244 -14.11 -9.53 5.54
CA VAL A 244 -13.69 -10.47 6.59
C VAL A 244 -12.22 -10.83 6.44
N ILE A 245 -11.80 -11.19 5.22
CA ILE A 245 -10.41 -11.53 4.91
C ILE A 245 -9.52 -10.32 5.20
N ALA A 246 -9.85 -9.13 4.71
CA ALA A 246 -9.08 -7.91 4.95
C ALA A 246 -8.93 -7.60 6.45
N GLY A 247 -10.01 -7.75 7.22
CA GLY A 247 -10.00 -7.55 8.67
C GLY A 247 -9.09 -8.55 9.39
N VAL A 248 -9.17 -9.84 9.06
CA VAL A 248 -8.30 -10.88 9.64
C VAL A 248 -6.84 -10.67 9.25
N SER A 249 -6.58 -10.35 7.97
CA SER A 249 -5.23 -10.03 7.47
C SER A 249 -4.62 -8.82 8.18
N TYR A 250 -5.43 -7.83 8.51
CA TYR A 250 -4.96 -6.63 9.21
C TYR A 250 -4.54 -6.96 10.64
N GLU A 251 -5.32 -7.77 11.36
CA GLU A 251 -4.91 -8.22 12.71
C GLU A 251 -3.62 -9.04 12.65
N PHE A 252 -3.45 -9.87 11.62
CA PHE A 252 -2.24 -10.64 11.42
C PHE A 252 -1.01 -9.76 11.19
N ILE A 253 -1.07 -8.79 10.26
CA ILE A 253 0.06 -7.88 10.01
C ILE A 253 0.33 -6.97 11.20
N ARG A 254 -0.70 -6.55 11.93
CA ARG A 254 -0.57 -5.77 13.17
C ARG A 254 0.12 -6.59 14.25
N LEU A 255 -0.20 -7.88 14.39
CA LEU A 255 0.49 -8.79 15.29
C LEU A 255 1.95 -8.99 14.87
N ALA A 256 2.22 -9.16 13.58
CA ALA A 256 3.57 -9.23 13.02
C ALA A 256 4.39 -7.96 13.25
N GLY A 257 3.75 -6.81 13.17
CA GLY A 257 4.34 -5.51 13.48
C GLY A 257 4.44 -5.20 14.98
N LYS A 258 3.95 -6.08 15.87
CA LYS A 258 4.02 -5.91 17.34
C LYS A 258 4.86 -6.98 18.04
N SER A 259 4.90 -8.19 17.50
CA SER A 259 5.57 -9.34 18.11
C SER A 259 6.93 -9.62 17.50
N ASP A 260 7.89 -9.99 18.34
CA ASP A 260 9.19 -10.54 17.91
C ASP A 260 9.23 -12.08 18.05
N HIS A 261 8.08 -12.72 18.26
CA HIS A 261 7.98 -14.17 18.42
C HIS A 261 8.46 -14.91 17.16
N PRO A 262 9.29 -15.98 17.29
CA PRO A 262 9.89 -16.69 16.16
C PRO A 262 8.89 -17.16 15.10
N LEU A 263 7.74 -17.69 15.53
CA LEU A 263 6.67 -18.14 14.62
C LEU A 263 6.09 -16.99 13.78
N VAL A 264 5.84 -15.84 14.41
CA VAL A 264 5.25 -14.67 13.73
C VAL A 264 6.26 -14.10 12.73
N ASN A 265 7.54 -14.04 13.11
CA ASN A 265 8.62 -13.65 12.22
C ASN A 265 8.75 -14.62 11.03
N TRP A 266 8.67 -15.94 11.27
CA TRP A 266 8.73 -16.94 10.20
C TRP A 266 7.56 -16.82 9.22
N LEU A 267 6.33 -16.69 9.72
CA LEU A 267 5.13 -16.50 8.88
C LEU A 267 5.15 -15.18 8.09
N SER A 268 5.88 -14.16 8.55
CA SER A 268 6.02 -12.88 7.85
C SER A 268 7.07 -12.90 6.74
N LYS A 269 7.98 -13.89 6.71
CA LYS A 269 9.07 -13.97 5.71
C LYS A 269 8.58 -13.97 4.26
N PRO A 270 7.54 -14.73 3.87
CA PRO A 270 7.06 -14.71 2.49
C PRO A 270 6.60 -13.32 2.05
N GLY A 271 5.90 -12.59 2.93
CA GLY A 271 5.49 -11.21 2.67
C GLY A 271 6.65 -10.24 2.53
N ILE A 272 7.74 -10.44 3.28
CA ILE A 272 8.98 -9.66 3.15
C ILE A 272 9.71 -10.02 1.85
N ALA A 273 9.74 -11.30 1.45
CA ALA A 273 10.34 -11.74 0.20
C ALA A 273 9.68 -11.05 -1.02
N LEU A 274 8.36 -10.83 -1.00
CA LEU A 274 7.65 -10.08 -2.03
C LEU A 274 8.14 -8.63 -2.19
N GLN A 275 8.66 -8.03 -1.12
CA GLN A 275 9.26 -6.69 -1.19
C GLN A 275 10.50 -6.68 -2.08
N GLY A 276 11.17 -7.82 -2.28
CA GLY A 276 12.25 -7.95 -3.27
C GLY A 276 11.81 -7.58 -4.69
N LEU A 277 10.55 -7.85 -5.04
CA LEU A 277 9.93 -7.52 -6.32
C LEU A 277 9.33 -6.12 -6.36
N THR A 278 8.77 -5.66 -5.24
CA THR A 278 7.97 -4.41 -5.15
C THR A 278 8.72 -3.21 -4.58
N THR A 279 10.00 -3.36 -4.25
CA THR A 279 10.91 -2.25 -3.89
C THR A 279 12.16 -2.34 -4.76
N LYS A 280 12.85 -1.22 -4.95
CA LYS A 280 14.16 -1.10 -5.61
C LYS A 280 15.02 -0.10 -4.84
N GLU A 281 16.33 -0.11 -5.09
CA GLU A 281 17.24 0.85 -4.49
C GLU A 281 16.93 2.27 -5.02
N PRO A 282 16.67 3.25 -4.14
CA PRO A 282 16.39 4.62 -4.53
C PRO A 282 17.64 5.39 -4.93
N GLU A 283 17.44 6.42 -5.73
CA GLU A 283 18.43 7.49 -5.95
C GLU A 283 18.38 8.50 -4.80
N ASP A 284 19.45 9.28 -4.63
CA ASP A 284 19.56 10.29 -3.58
C ASP A 284 18.43 11.32 -3.66
N GLU A 285 18.09 11.75 -4.87
CA GLU A 285 16.99 12.66 -5.15
C GLU A 285 15.63 12.13 -4.65
N MET A 286 15.44 10.80 -4.66
CA MET A 286 14.21 10.17 -4.16
C MET A 286 14.21 10.08 -2.64
N ILE A 287 15.38 9.91 -2.03
CA ILE A 287 15.55 9.96 -0.57
C ILE A 287 15.23 11.37 -0.06
N GLU A 288 15.68 12.41 -0.75
CA GLU A 288 15.33 13.80 -0.40
C GLU A 288 13.81 14.01 -0.36
N VAL A 289 13.08 13.49 -1.35
CA VAL A 289 11.62 13.57 -1.40
C VAL A 289 10.99 12.85 -0.20
N ALA A 290 11.50 11.67 0.17
CA ALA A 290 11.04 10.93 1.33
C ALA A 290 11.29 11.70 2.65
N ILE A 291 12.46 12.34 2.80
CA ILE A 291 12.79 13.20 3.95
C ILE A 291 11.78 14.35 4.05
N ARG A 292 11.55 15.08 2.94
CA ARG A 292 10.60 16.21 2.92
C ARG A 292 9.20 15.80 3.32
N SER A 293 8.77 14.61 2.89
CA SER A 293 7.49 14.03 3.26
C SER A 293 7.39 13.75 4.76
N VAL A 294 8.44 13.18 5.37
CA VAL A 294 8.48 12.95 6.83
C VAL A 294 8.48 14.26 7.61
N GLU A 295 9.35 15.21 7.25
CA GLU A 295 9.50 16.48 7.96
C GLU A 295 8.20 17.29 8.00
N ALA A 296 7.35 17.13 6.99
CA ALA A 296 6.05 17.78 6.92
C ALA A 296 5.02 17.24 7.92
N VAL A 297 5.16 15.99 8.38
CA VAL A 297 4.21 15.34 9.31
C VAL A 297 4.80 15.00 10.67
N PHE A 298 6.13 15.10 10.82
CA PHE A 298 6.83 14.64 12.00
C PHE A 298 8.13 15.41 12.24
N ASP A 299 8.19 16.08 13.39
CA ASP A 299 9.46 16.61 13.91
C ASP A 299 10.28 15.47 14.50
N TRP A 300 11.17 14.92 13.67
CA TRP A 300 11.91 13.70 13.96
C TRP A 300 13.11 13.92 14.88
N LYS A 301 13.67 15.13 14.97
CA LYS A 301 14.90 15.40 15.74
C LYS A 301 14.71 15.12 17.24
N PRO A 302 13.66 15.63 17.91
CA PRO A 302 13.42 15.31 19.31
C PRO A 302 13.14 13.81 19.55
N TYR A 303 12.50 13.15 18.57
CA TYR A 303 12.24 11.72 18.65
C TYR A 303 13.54 10.90 18.60
N VAL A 304 14.43 11.21 17.66
CA VAL A 304 15.72 10.53 17.52
C VAL A 304 16.58 10.75 18.75
N GLU A 305 16.61 11.96 19.29
CA GLU A 305 17.33 12.26 20.53
C GLU A 305 16.78 11.46 21.72
N ALA A 306 15.45 11.41 21.88
CA ALA A 306 14.79 10.60 22.90
C ALA A 306 15.04 9.09 22.71
N LEU A 307 15.15 8.62 21.45
CA LEU A 307 15.48 7.22 21.14
C LEU A 307 16.89 6.86 21.59
N ARG A 308 17.87 7.72 21.28
CA ARG A 308 19.27 7.54 21.70
C ARG A 308 19.42 7.55 23.22
N LYS A 309 18.65 8.38 23.92
CA LYS A 309 18.63 8.45 25.40
C LYS A 309 17.82 7.33 26.07
N GLY A 310 17.07 6.54 25.30
CA GLY A 310 16.13 5.54 25.83
C GLY A 310 14.83 6.12 26.39
N GLU A 311 14.67 7.45 26.40
CA GLU A 311 13.60 8.25 27.01
C GLU A 311 12.37 8.45 26.09
N VAL A 312 12.20 7.60 25.08
CA VAL A 312 11.17 7.72 24.04
C VAL A 312 9.75 7.97 24.59
N GLU A 313 9.41 7.42 25.74
CA GLU A 313 8.09 7.61 26.37
C GLU A 313 7.82 9.03 26.89
N GLY A 314 8.88 9.80 27.13
CA GLY A 314 8.84 11.19 27.56
C GLY A 314 8.76 12.19 26.40
N CYS A 315 9.03 11.76 25.16
CA CYS A 315 9.00 12.64 23.99
C CYS A 315 7.61 13.26 23.80
N PRO A 316 7.49 14.59 23.56
CA PRO A 316 6.22 15.23 23.23
C PRO A 316 5.49 14.56 22.05
N CYS A 317 6.26 14.04 21.09
CA CYS A 317 5.79 13.25 19.96
C CYS A 317 5.00 12.01 20.41
N MET A 318 5.58 11.21 21.32
CA MET A 318 5.00 9.99 21.87
C MET A 318 3.89 10.23 22.89
N LYS A 319 3.87 11.38 23.58
CA LYS A 319 2.77 11.75 24.49
C LYS A 319 1.48 12.01 23.72
N LYS A 320 1.55 12.75 22.60
CA LYS A 320 0.41 12.91 21.67
C LYS A 320 -0.05 11.56 21.09
N GLU A 321 0.89 10.65 20.85
CA GLU A 321 0.57 9.28 20.42
C GLU A 321 -0.12 8.44 21.51
N LYS A 322 0.35 8.48 22.76
CA LYS A 322 -0.27 7.78 23.91
C LYS A 322 -1.67 8.30 24.22
N GLU A 323 -1.90 9.61 24.16
CA GLU A 323 -3.22 10.21 24.38
C GLU A 323 -4.25 9.77 23.33
N LYS A 324 -3.83 9.59 22.07
CA LYS A 324 -4.72 9.11 21.00
C LYS A 324 -4.92 7.59 21.03
N SER A 325 -3.86 6.82 21.26
CA SER A 325 -3.93 5.36 21.35
C SER A 325 -4.64 4.86 22.62
N GLY A 326 -4.57 5.60 23.73
CA GLY A 326 -5.30 5.34 24.96
C GLY A 326 -6.81 5.61 24.87
N LYS A 327 -7.24 6.49 23.95
CA LYS A 327 -8.65 6.63 23.58
C LYS A 327 -9.14 5.52 22.62
N ALA A 328 -8.24 4.65 22.16
CA ALA A 328 -8.50 3.59 21.18
C ALA A 328 -8.28 2.16 21.71
N SER A 329 -8.02 2.00 23.02
CA SER A 329 -7.90 0.70 23.69
C SER A 329 -9.19 0.30 24.37
#